data_AF-A0A4R9I1W1-F1
#
_entry.id   AF-A0A4R9I1W1-F1
#
_cell.length_a   1.000
_cell.length_b   1.000
_cell.length_c   1.000
_cell.angle_alpha   90.00
_cell.angle_beta   90.00
_cell.angle_gamma   90.00
#
_symmetry.space_group_name_H-M   'P 1'
#
loop_
_entity.id
_entity.type
_entity.pdbx_description
1 polymer ?
#
loop_
_entity_poly.entity_id
_entity_poly.type
_entity_poly.pdbx_seq_one_letter_code
_entity_poly.pdbx_strand_id
1 'polypeptide(L)'
;MNREDEETLNNLIKGGLLGAGLTALLKREADGEDIAVGAILGAAILASIKASERAKETKIPLLVQEGDSLYWKHPDGHKELFKKLPTDPNHLPPKFKLS
;
A
#
# COMPACT_ATOMS: atom_id res chain seq x y z
N MET A 1 15.29 14.86 16.48
CA MET A 1 14.26 14.39 15.53
C MET A 1 14.01 15.53 14.56
N ASN A 2 14.00 15.28 13.24
CA ASN A 2 13.81 16.35 12.26
C ASN A 2 12.31 16.60 12.01
N ARG A 3 11.95 17.73 11.39
CA ARG A 3 10.56 18.10 11.08
C ARG A 3 9.83 17.04 10.24
N GLU A 4 10.54 16.40 9.32
CA GLU A 4 9.98 15.33 8.49
C GLU A 4 9.61 14.08 9.29
N ASP A 5 10.42 13.73 10.30
CA ASP A 5 10.14 12.60 11.19
C ASP A 5 8.92 12.89 12.06
N GLU A 6 8.79 14.14 12.55
CA GLU A 6 7.67 14.61 13.35
C GLU A 6 6.36 14.60 12.55
N GLU A 7 6.40 15.06 11.29
CA GLU A 7 5.25 15.01 10.39
C GLU A 7 4.84 13.56 10.09
N THR A 8 5.81 12.68 9.84
CA THR A 8 5.58 11.25 9.60
C THR A 8 4.90 10.59 10.80
N LEU A 9 5.42 10.85 12.00
CA LEU A 9 4.84 10.34 13.24
C LEU A 9 3.41 10.87 13.47
N ASN A 10 3.19 12.17 13.24
CA ASN A 10 1.86 12.77 13.39
C ASN A 10 0.85 12.15 12.41
N ASN A 11 1.26 11.89 11.17
CA ASN A 11 0.41 11.23 10.18
C ASN A 11 0.10 9.78 10.59
N LEU A 12 1.07 9.03 11.11
CA LEU A 12 0.83 7.68 11.64
C LEU A 12 -0.19 7.68 12.79
N ILE A 13 -0.03 8.60 13.75
CA ILE A 13 -0.97 8.73 14.88
C ILE A 13 -2.37 9.08 14.39
N LYS A 14 -2.50 10.04 13.46
CA LYS A 14 -3.80 10.41 12.87
C LYS A 14 -4.47 9.23 12.18
N GLY A 15 -3.73 8.48 11.36
CA GLY A 15 -4.23 7.28 10.70
C GLY A 15 -4.68 6.23 11.72
N GLY A 16 -3.89 6.04 12.78
CA GLY A 16 -4.21 5.14 13.88
C GLY A 16 -5.50 5.50 14.60
N LEU A 17 -5.66 6.75 15.00
CA LEU A 17 -6.89 7.22 15.65
C LEU A 17 -8.11 7.10 14.74
N LEU A 18 -7.97 7.40 13.45
CA LEU A 18 -9.06 7.25 12.47
C LEU A 18 -9.49 5.78 12.32
N GLY A 19 -8.53 4.87 12.19
CA GLY A 19 -8.81 3.44 12.03
C GLY A 19 -9.40 2.80 13.29
N ALA A 20 -8.88 3.18 14.47
CA ALA A 20 -9.44 2.80 15.77
C ALA A 20 -10.89 3.29 15.90
N GLY A 21 -11.13 4.58 15.63
CA GLY A 21 -12.45 5.18 15.71
C GLY A 21 -13.45 4.54 14.73
N LEU A 22 -13.04 4.26 13.50
CA LEU A 22 -13.88 3.56 12.53
C LEU A 22 -14.24 2.15 13.02
N THR A 23 -13.29 1.44 13.62
CA THR A 23 -13.54 0.09 14.16
C THR A 23 -14.50 0.11 15.34
N ALA A 24 -14.35 1.08 16.26
CA ALA A 24 -15.28 1.28 17.36
C ALA A 24 -16.71 1.58 16.88
N LEU A 25 -16.87 2.30 15.76
CA LEU A 25 -18.18 2.61 15.20
C LEU A 25 -18.81 1.42 14.47
N LEU A 26 -18.01 0.61 13.78
CA LEU A 26 -18.51 -0.50 12.95
C LEU A 26 -18.78 -1.77 13.74
N LYS A 27 -18.03 -2.02 14.82
CA LYS A 27 -18.14 -3.25 15.60
C LYS A 27 -18.82 -2.96 16.95
N ARG A 28 -20.03 -3.49 17.10
CA ARG A 28 -20.94 -3.27 18.23
C ARG A 28 -20.34 -3.67 19.59
N GLU A 29 -19.47 -4.67 19.59
CA GLU A 29 -18.68 -5.13 20.74
C GLU A 29 -17.21 -5.22 20.31
N ALA A 30 -16.61 -4.08 19.93
CA ALA A 30 -15.18 -3.99 19.70
C ALA A 30 -14.42 -4.15 21.02
N ASP A 31 -13.52 -5.13 21.08
CA ASP A 31 -12.57 -5.25 22.17
C ASP A 31 -11.28 -4.46 21.88
N GLY A 32 -10.34 -4.48 22.83
CA GLY A 32 -9.08 -3.75 22.67
C GLY A 32 -8.22 -4.25 21.50
N GLU A 33 -8.33 -5.52 21.12
CA GLU A 33 -7.59 -6.10 20.00
C GLU A 33 -8.16 -5.59 18.66
N ASP A 34 -9.49 -5.57 18.52
CA ASP A 34 -10.15 -5.00 17.34
C ASP A 34 -9.76 -3.54 17.12
N ILE A 35 -9.80 -2.74 18.18
CA ILE A 35 -9.43 -1.33 18.13
C ILE A 35 -7.96 -1.15 17.73
N ALA A 36 -7.07 -2.01 18.23
CA ALA A 36 -5.66 -1.99 17.87
C ALA A 36 -5.43 -2.38 16.41
N VAL A 37 -6.12 -3.43 15.92
CA VAL A 37 -6.08 -3.83 14.50
C VAL A 37 -6.59 -2.69 13.61
N GLY A 38 -7.71 -2.08 14.00
CA GLY A 38 -8.25 -0.88 13.35
C GLY A 38 -7.23 0.25 13.27
N ALA A 39 -6.54 0.53 14.38
CA ALA A 39 -5.51 1.55 14.42
C ALA A 39 -4.35 1.24 13.47
N ILE A 40 -3.83 0.02 13.51
CA ILE A 40 -2.72 -0.39 12.64
C ILE A 40 -3.13 -0.26 11.17
N LEU A 41 -4.33 -0.72 10.81
CA LEU A 41 -4.86 -0.61 9.45
C LEU A 41 -5.02 0.84 9.01
N GLY A 42 -5.59 1.70 9.85
CA GLY A 42 -5.76 3.13 9.55
C GLY A 42 -4.42 3.85 9.37
N ALA A 43 -3.44 3.55 10.23
CA ALA A 43 -2.08 4.07 10.09
C ALA A 43 -1.42 3.60 8.79
N ALA A 44 -1.50 2.31 8.48
CA ALA A 44 -0.93 1.72 7.26
C ALA A 44 -1.56 2.28 5.98
N ILE A 45 -2.87 2.46 5.94
CA ILE A 45 -3.58 3.07 4.81
C ILE A 45 -3.11 4.51 4.60
N LEU A 46 -3.10 5.33 5.66
CA LEU A 46 -2.72 6.73 5.52
C LEU A 46 -1.24 6.88 5.14
N ALA A 47 -0.36 6.06 5.72
CA ALA A 47 1.05 6.00 5.33
C ALA A 47 1.22 5.61 3.85
N SER A 48 0.45 4.63 3.36
CA SER A 48 0.49 4.18 1.96
C SER A 48 0.02 5.27 0.99
N ILE A 49 -1.05 6.01 1.35
CA ILE A 49 -1.53 7.15 0.57
C ILE A 49 -0.44 8.23 0.48
N LYS A 50 0.17 8.59 1.62
CA LYS A 50 1.24 9.60 1.67
C LYS A 50 2.48 9.17 0.88
N ALA A 51 2.88 7.90 0.99
CA ALA A 51 3.96 7.35 0.21
C ALA A 51 3.66 7.39 -1.30
N SER A 52 2.42 7.08 -1.70
CA SER A 52 1.97 7.17 -3.09
C SER A 52 1.95 8.62 -3.60
N GLU A 53 1.51 9.59 -2.80
CA GLU A 53 1.58 11.02 -3.12
C GLU A 53 3.02 11.46 -3.39
N ARG A 54 3.94 11.15 -2.48
CA ARG A 54 5.38 11.47 -2.65
C ARG A 54 5.98 10.75 -3.86
N ALA A 55 5.61 9.49 -4.10
CA ALA A 55 6.11 8.74 -5.25
C ALA A 55 5.72 9.40 -6.58
N LYS A 56 4.52 9.99 -6.70
CA LYS A 56 4.10 10.73 -7.90
C LYS A 56 4.99 11.93 -8.20
N GLU A 57 5.61 12.53 -7.18
CA GLU A 57 6.52 13.67 -7.35
C GLU A 57 7.88 13.24 -7.90
N THR A 58 8.28 11.97 -7.75
CA THR A 58 9.64 11.51 -8.06
C THR A 58 9.97 11.40 -9.55
N LYS A 59 9.01 11.62 -10.47
CA LYS A 59 9.16 11.37 -11.92
C LYS A 59 9.68 9.96 -12.27
N ILE A 60 9.68 9.03 -11.32
CA ILE A 60 10.10 7.65 -11.53
C ILE A 60 8.92 6.88 -12.15
N PRO A 61 9.14 6.09 -13.21
CA PRO A 61 8.10 5.23 -13.77
C PRO A 61 7.61 4.20 -12.75
N LEU A 62 6.29 3.97 -12.72
CA LEU A 62 5.65 3.00 -11.83
C LEU A 62 5.38 1.70 -12.58
N LEU A 63 5.69 0.56 -11.97
CA LEU A 63 5.28 -0.73 -12.53
C LEU A 63 3.81 -0.99 -12.21
N VAL A 64 2.97 -1.11 -13.24
CA VAL A 64 1.53 -1.35 -13.10
C VAL A 64 1.13 -2.63 -13.84
N GLN A 65 0.16 -3.37 -13.29
CA GLN A 65 -0.41 -4.54 -13.93
C GLN A 65 -1.74 -4.19 -14.60
N GLU A 66 -1.89 -4.56 -15.87
CA GLU A 66 -3.15 -4.47 -16.62
C GLU A 66 -3.39 -5.82 -17.32
N GLY A 67 -4.37 -6.58 -16.81
CA GLY A 67 -4.58 -7.97 -17.20
C GLY A 67 -3.33 -8.82 -16.94
N ASP A 68 -2.89 -9.54 -17.97
CA ASP A 68 -1.70 -10.40 -17.94
C ASP A 68 -0.43 -9.67 -18.37
N SER A 69 -0.41 -8.35 -18.30
CA SER A 69 0.73 -7.54 -18.75
C SER A 69 1.15 -6.55 -17.67
N LEU A 70 2.47 -6.47 -17.46
CA LEU A 70 3.14 -5.48 -16.64
C LEU A 70 3.65 -4.36 -17.54
N TYR A 71 3.41 -3.11 -17.12
CA TYR A 71 3.81 -1.92 -17.84
C TYR A 71 4.60 -0.99 -16.93
N TRP A 72 5.64 -0.35 -17.47
CA TRP A 72 6.17 0.88 -16.89
C TRP A 72 5.25 2.03 -17.27
N LYS A 73 4.53 2.56 -16.29
CA LYS A 73 3.72 3.77 -16.43
C LYS A 73 4.56 4.98 -16.08
N HIS A 74 4.86 5.79 -17.08
CA HIS A 74 5.65 7.00 -16.92
C HIS A 74 4.81 8.17 -16.38
N PRO A 75 5.44 9.22 -15.84
CA PRO A 75 4.73 10.35 -15.23
C PRO A 75 3.82 11.13 -16.18
N ASP A 76 4.12 11.15 -17.47
CA ASP A 76 3.32 11.76 -18.54
C ASP A 76 2.12 10.89 -18.98
N GLY A 77 1.97 9.71 -18.40
CA GLY A 77 0.89 8.77 -18.66
C GLY A 77 1.16 7.74 -19.77
N HIS A 78 2.30 7.82 -20.48
CA HIS A 78 2.64 6.77 -21.44
C HIS A 78 3.00 5.47 -20.71
N LYS A 79 2.76 4.35 -21.40
CA LYS A 79 3.00 3.00 -20.86
C LYS A 79 3.93 2.25 -21.79
N GLU A 80 5.03 1.75 -21.24
CA GLU A 80 5.95 0.84 -21.93
C GLU A 80 5.69 -0.58 -21.44
N LEU A 81 5.51 -1.55 -22.35
CA LEU A 81 5.30 -2.95 -21.97
C LEU A 81 6.59 -3.51 -21.36
N PHE A 82 6.53 -3.87 -20.07
CA PHE A 82 7.66 -4.48 -19.38
C PHE A 82 7.69 -5.99 -19.59
N LYS A 83 6.57 -6.67 -19.31
CA LYS A 83 6.51 -8.14 -19.38
C LYS A 83 5.07 -8.65 -19.47
N LYS A 84 4.85 -9.69 -20.27
CA LYS A 84 3.63 -10.50 -20.17
C LYS A 84 3.78 -11.55 -19.07
N LEU A 85 2.83 -11.59 -18.15
CA LEU A 85 2.75 -12.60 -17.11
C LEU A 85 2.31 -13.93 -17.75
N PRO A 86 2.90 -15.05 -17.33
CA PRO A 86 2.44 -16.36 -17.78
C PRO A 86 1.02 -16.60 -17.27
N THR A 87 0.12 -16.94 -18.19
CA THR A 87 -1.28 -17.29 -17.89
C THR A 87 -1.50 -18.77 -17.62
N ASP A 88 -0.51 -19.61 -17.93
CA ASP A 88 -0.62 -21.06 -17.76
C ASP A 88 -0.19 -21.48 -16.33
N PRO A 89 -1.11 -22.01 -15.50
CA PRO A 89 -0.79 -22.49 -14.17
C PRO A 89 0.26 -23.61 -14.14
N ASN A 90 0.51 -24.31 -15.26
CA ASN A 90 1.53 -25.36 -15.34
C ASN A 90 2.97 -24.81 -15.37
N HIS A 91 3.16 -23.50 -15.57
CA HIS A 91 4.49 -22.87 -15.60
C HIS A 91 4.95 -22.35 -14.24
N LEU A 92 4.11 -22.45 -13.20
CA LEU A 92 4.51 -22.12 -11.85
C LEU A 92 5.19 -23.35 -11.22
N PRO A 93 6.44 -23.23 -10.75
CA PRO A 93 7.09 -24.34 -10.09
C PRO A 93 6.25 -24.73 -8.86
N PRO A 94 5.95 -26.02 -8.65
CA PRO A 94 5.12 -26.46 -7.52
C PRO A 94 5.75 -26.14 -6.15
N LYS A 95 7.05 -25.82 -6.14
CA LYS A 95 7.79 -25.37 -4.97
C LYS A 95 8.67 -24.18 -5.36
N PHE A 96 8.48 -23.07 -4.68
CA PHE A 96 9.41 -21.94 -4.74
C PHE A 96 10.62 -22.27 -3.86
N LYS A 97 11.83 -22.11 -4.40
CA LYS A 97 13.05 -22.12 -3.61
C LYS A 97 13.34 -20.67 -3.22
N LEU A 98 13.14 -20.34 -1.95
CA LEU A 98 13.67 -19.10 -1.38
C LEU A 98 15.15 -19.35 -1.08
N SER A 99 16.02 -18.79 -1.92
CA SER A 99 17.47 -18.72 -1.67
C SER A 99 17.81 -17.42 -0.97
#